data_AF-A0A3D8R083-F1
#
_entry.id   AF-A0A3D8R083-F1
#
_cell.length_a   1.000
_cell.length_b   1.000
_cell.length_c   1.000
_cell.angle_alpha   90.00
_cell.angle_beta   90.00
_cell.angle_gamma   90.00
#
_symmetry.space_group_name_H-M   'P 1'
#
loop_
_entity.id
_entity.type
_entity.pdbx_description
1 polymer ?
#
loop_
_entity_poly.entity_id
_entity_poly.type
_entity_poly.pdbx_seq_one_letter_code
_entity_poly.pdbx_strand_id
1 'polypeptide(L)'
;MNAVVRLNVSMSRRRWQSITPSAMDLFLSLRHISAAGDEVFDTGTTGEPAPITKGFLRVSLRKTNPEHPWHRPWLPHRNYLSTDTLPVTPNEVYSVDVELWPTNVVVQKGERLSLDVSGCELAGSGLFQHNDPTDRPERVFKRNNFVHFGAGYNNWISLPVIPNSYEHLYNS
;
A
#
# COMPACT_ATOMS: atom_id res chain seq x y z
N MET A 1 -3.55 8.45 -13.29
CA MET A 1 -4.61 8.03 -12.34
C MET A 1 -3.93 7.23 -11.23
N ASN A 2 -4.48 7.25 -10.01
CA ASN A 2 -3.86 6.59 -8.86
C ASN A 2 -4.34 5.15 -8.77
N ALA A 3 -3.46 4.27 -8.29
CA ALA A 3 -3.81 2.89 -7.98
C ALA A 3 -4.15 2.76 -6.49
N VAL A 4 -5.02 1.83 -6.15
CA VAL A 4 -5.39 1.56 -4.74
C VAL A 4 -5.30 0.06 -4.49
N VAL A 5 -4.74 -0.31 -3.35
CA VAL A 5 -4.65 -1.69 -2.89
C VAL A 5 -5.54 -1.87 -1.66
N ARG A 6 -6.53 -2.76 -1.76
CA ARG A 6 -7.29 -3.23 -0.61
C ARG A 6 -6.61 -4.44 0.02
N LEU A 7 -6.32 -4.35 1.32
CA LEU A 7 -5.77 -5.44 2.12
C LEU A 7 -6.59 -5.67 3.38
N ASN A 8 -6.73 -6.94 3.78
CA ASN A 8 -7.27 -7.37 5.05
C ASN A 8 -6.10 -7.70 5.96
N VAL A 9 -5.87 -6.86 6.96
CA VAL A 9 -4.67 -6.91 7.80
C VAL A 9 -5.02 -7.05 9.26
N SER A 10 -4.15 -7.71 10.02
CA SER A 10 -4.19 -7.68 11.48
C SER A 10 -2.79 -7.65 12.05
N MET A 11 -2.71 -7.43 13.36
CA MET A 11 -1.48 -7.62 14.10
C MET A 11 -1.72 -8.48 15.34
N SER A 12 -0.67 -9.14 15.82
CA SER A 12 -0.68 -9.84 17.11
C SER A 12 0.44 -9.34 18.01
N ARG A 13 0.18 -9.33 19.32
CA ARG A 13 1.22 -9.16 20.34
C ARG A 13 2.16 -10.37 20.35
N ARG A 14 3.47 -10.13 20.41
CA ARG A 14 4.45 -11.21 20.62
C ARG A 14 4.50 -11.60 22.10
N ARG A 15 4.72 -12.89 22.37
CA ARG A 15 4.62 -13.48 23.73
C ARG A 15 5.48 -12.77 24.80
N TRP A 16 6.63 -12.23 24.41
CA TRP A 16 7.58 -11.58 25.31
C TRP A 16 7.35 -10.08 25.53
N GLN A 17 6.36 -9.47 24.86
CA GLN A 17 6.12 -8.03 25.01
C GLN A 17 5.31 -7.75 26.26
N SER A 18 5.70 -6.76 27.06
CA SER A 18 4.93 -6.26 28.20
C SER A 18 3.80 -5.31 27.80
N ILE A 19 3.99 -4.58 26.71
CA ILE A 19 3.04 -3.58 26.18
C ILE A 19 2.26 -4.18 25.02
N THR A 20 0.95 -3.91 25.00
CA THR A 20 0.07 -4.26 23.88
C THR A 20 0.33 -3.32 22.71
N PRO A 21 0.73 -3.82 21.52
CA PRO A 21 0.89 -2.98 20.35
C PRO A 21 -0.46 -2.40 19.93
N SER A 22 -0.46 -1.16 19.44
CA SER A 22 -1.69 -0.40 19.12
C SER A 22 -1.64 0.37 17.80
N ALA A 23 -0.55 0.23 17.04
CA ALA A 23 -0.43 0.82 15.71
C ALA A 23 -0.23 -0.29 14.66
N MET A 24 -0.25 0.09 13.39
CA MET A 24 0.23 -0.71 12.27
C MET A 24 0.57 0.24 11.11
N ASP A 25 1.75 0.12 10.53
CA ASP A 25 2.11 0.84 9.29
C ASP A 25 2.19 -0.19 8.16
N LEU A 26 1.72 0.20 6.99
CA LEU A 26 1.79 -0.55 5.75
C LEU A 26 2.62 0.25 4.75
N PHE A 27 3.64 -0.40 4.20
CA PHE A 27 4.46 0.09 3.12
C PHE A 27 4.27 -0.82 1.92
N LEU A 28 3.81 -0.25 0.82
CA LEU A 28 3.59 -0.95 -0.43
C LEU A 28 4.56 -0.47 -1.49
N SER A 29 5.00 -1.40 -2.34
CA SER A 29 5.74 -1.08 -3.56
C SER A 29 5.23 -1.93 -4.70
N LEU A 30 4.89 -1.29 -5.82
CA LEU A 30 4.55 -1.97 -7.06
C LEU A 30 5.80 -2.01 -7.94
N ARG A 31 6.27 -3.20 -8.25
CA ARG A 31 7.52 -3.45 -8.98
C ARG A 31 7.24 -3.94 -10.39
N HIS A 32 8.08 -3.54 -11.34
CA HIS A 32 8.05 -4.02 -12.71
C HIS A 32 9.10 -5.11 -12.85
N ILE A 33 8.68 -6.31 -13.23
CA ILE A 33 9.59 -7.42 -13.49
C ILE A 33 9.59 -7.69 -15.00
N SER A 34 10.77 -7.60 -15.61
CA SER A 34 11.01 -7.88 -17.02
C SER A 34 10.71 -9.35 -17.36
N ALA A 35 10.62 -9.66 -18.65
CA ALA A 35 10.44 -11.03 -19.13
C ALA A 35 11.61 -11.97 -18.75
N ALA A 36 12.80 -11.41 -18.49
CA ALA A 36 13.97 -12.17 -18.02
C ALA A 36 13.93 -12.47 -16.50
N GLY A 37 13.01 -11.83 -15.76
CA GLY A 37 12.88 -11.97 -14.31
C GLY A 37 13.59 -10.88 -13.50
N ASP A 38 14.34 -10.00 -14.15
CA ASP A 38 15.00 -8.85 -13.52
C ASP A 38 14.02 -7.70 -13.28
N GLU A 39 14.24 -6.93 -12.22
CA GLU A 39 13.45 -5.74 -11.95
C GLU A 39 13.84 -4.58 -12.88
N VAL A 40 12.82 -3.95 -13.45
CA VAL A 40 12.93 -2.69 -14.20
C VAL A 40 12.67 -1.56 -13.20
N PHE A 41 13.70 -0.75 -12.96
CA PHE A 41 13.66 0.30 -11.96
C PHE A 41 13.27 1.65 -12.56
N ASP A 42 12.50 2.41 -11.78
CA ASP A 42 12.34 3.85 -11.93
C ASP A 42 13.37 4.61 -11.08
N THR A 43 13.35 5.93 -11.19
CA THR A 43 14.22 6.83 -10.40
C THR A 43 13.55 7.22 -9.08
N GLY A 44 14.20 6.86 -7.97
CA GLY A 44 13.79 7.20 -6.62
C GLY A 44 14.04 8.66 -6.24
N THR A 45 13.66 9.02 -5.00
CA THR A 45 13.66 10.41 -4.52
C THR A 45 15.05 11.06 -4.55
N THR A 46 16.12 10.27 -4.38
CA THR A 46 17.50 10.75 -4.38
C THR A 46 18.28 10.31 -5.63
N GLY A 47 17.59 9.81 -6.66
CA GLY A 47 18.21 9.32 -7.91
C GLY A 47 18.60 7.84 -7.87
N GLU A 48 18.31 7.14 -6.78
CA GLU A 48 18.58 5.71 -6.65
C GLU A 48 17.55 4.85 -7.41
N PRO A 49 17.87 3.59 -7.76
CA PRO A 49 16.87 2.67 -8.31
C PRO A 49 15.68 2.46 -7.36
N ALA A 50 14.47 2.58 -7.89
CA ALA A 50 13.22 2.50 -7.14
C ALA A 50 12.14 1.69 -7.87
N PRO A 51 11.14 1.16 -7.15
CA PRO A 51 9.96 0.54 -7.76
C PRO A 51 9.10 1.57 -8.50
N ILE A 52 8.20 1.09 -9.37
CA ILE A 52 7.31 1.91 -10.21
C ILE A 52 6.51 2.95 -9.39
N THR A 53 5.98 2.49 -8.25
CA THR A 53 5.22 3.35 -7.34
C THR A 53 5.18 2.75 -5.94
N LYS A 54 4.83 3.60 -4.98
CA LYS A 54 4.73 3.28 -3.57
C LYS A 54 3.48 3.88 -2.97
N GLY A 55 3.07 3.32 -1.84
CA GLY A 55 1.98 3.85 -1.05
C GLY A 55 2.11 3.45 0.40
N PHE A 56 1.81 4.38 1.29
CA PHE A 56 1.96 4.18 2.72
C PHE A 56 0.63 4.42 3.42
N LEU A 57 0.35 3.62 4.45
CA LEU A 57 -0.80 3.84 5.32
C LEU A 57 -0.46 3.44 6.75
N ARG A 58 -0.61 4.40 7.67
CA ARG A 58 -0.78 4.08 9.08
C ARG A 58 -2.22 3.62 9.28
N VAL A 59 -2.42 2.36 9.68
CA VAL A 59 -3.74 1.70 9.78
C VAL A 59 -4.67 2.41 10.77
N SER A 60 -4.13 3.12 11.76
CA SER A 60 -4.97 3.95 12.65
C SER A 60 -5.60 5.15 11.93
N LEU A 61 -5.03 5.58 10.80
CA LEU A 61 -5.55 6.65 9.95
C LEU A 61 -6.40 6.11 8.79
N ARG A 62 -6.89 4.87 8.89
CA ARG A 62 -7.65 4.22 7.80
C ARG A 62 -9.00 4.86 7.48
N LYS A 63 -9.55 5.70 8.38
CA LYS A 63 -10.88 6.31 8.23
C LYS A 63 -10.98 7.11 6.93
N THR A 64 -11.95 6.75 6.11
CA THR A 64 -12.27 7.45 4.86
C THR A 64 -13.43 8.42 5.07
N ASN A 65 -13.53 9.44 4.23
CA ASN A 65 -14.63 10.38 4.19
C ASN A 65 -15.45 10.17 2.88
N PRO A 66 -16.56 9.41 2.92
CA PRO A 66 -17.39 9.17 1.73
C PRO A 66 -18.13 10.40 1.22
N GLU A 67 -18.34 11.41 2.09
CA GLU A 67 -19.07 12.64 1.76
C GLU A 67 -18.17 13.66 1.03
N HIS A 68 -16.85 13.42 0.99
CA HIS A 68 -15.92 14.34 0.34
C HIS A 68 -16.14 14.36 -1.19
N PRO A 69 -16.18 15.53 -1.86
CA PRO A 69 -16.43 15.62 -3.31
C PRO A 69 -15.47 14.82 -4.20
N TRP A 70 -14.24 14.60 -3.72
CA TRP A 70 -13.20 13.82 -4.40
C TRP A 70 -13.15 12.34 -4.01
N HIS A 71 -14.03 11.89 -3.11
CA HIS A 71 -14.11 10.48 -2.77
C HIS A 71 -14.61 9.66 -3.96
N ARG A 72 -13.96 8.54 -4.25
CA ARG A 72 -14.45 7.52 -5.19
C ARG A 72 -14.31 6.14 -4.56
N PRO A 73 -15.14 5.15 -4.93
CA PRO A 73 -14.97 3.77 -4.47
C PRO A 73 -13.58 3.18 -4.74
N TRP A 74 -12.93 3.63 -5.81
CA TRP A 74 -11.58 3.23 -6.22
C TRP A 74 -10.49 4.23 -5.83
N LEU A 75 -10.84 5.33 -5.16
CA LEU A 75 -9.91 6.36 -4.67
C LEU A 75 -10.48 7.00 -3.38
N PRO A 76 -10.34 6.30 -2.23
CA PRO A 76 -10.95 6.77 -0.99
C PRO A 76 -10.27 8.04 -0.46
N HIS A 77 -11.06 9.07 -0.22
CA HIS A 77 -10.56 10.30 0.40
C HIS A 77 -10.41 10.15 1.92
N ARG A 78 -9.35 10.73 2.49
CA ARG A 78 -9.08 10.77 3.94
C ARG A 78 -8.75 12.18 4.37
N ASN A 79 -9.35 12.62 5.48
CA ASN A 79 -9.16 13.97 6.01
C ASN A 79 -7.92 14.09 6.91
N TYR A 80 -7.45 12.96 7.47
CA TYR A 80 -6.31 12.90 8.40
C TYR A 80 -6.44 13.82 9.64
N LEU A 81 -7.67 14.02 10.14
CA LEU A 81 -7.89 14.78 11.37
C LEU A 81 -7.40 13.98 12.58
N SER A 82 -6.89 14.66 13.61
CA SER A 82 -6.48 14.00 14.85
C SER A 82 -7.62 13.22 15.51
N THR A 83 -8.85 13.73 15.39
CA THR A 83 -10.10 13.10 15.85
C THR A 83 -10.54 11.90 15.03
N ASP A 84 -9.97 11.69 13.84
CA ASP A 84 -10.31 10.58 12.95
C ASP A 84 -9.46 9.32 13.19
N THR A 85 -8.57 9.36 14.19
CA THR A 85 -7.71 8.23 14.55
C THR A 85 -8.55 7.06 15.09
N LEU A 86 -8.48 5.92 14.41
CA LEU A 86 -9.13 4.68 14.81
C LEU A 86 -8.12 3.74 15.48
N PRO A 87 -8.42 3.16 16.64
CA PRO A 87 -7.52 2.22 17.29
C PRO A 87 -7.27 0.99 16.41
N VAL A 88 -6.12 0.35 16.63
CA VAL A 88 -5.75 -0.93 16.01
C VAL A 88 -5.58 -1.93 17.16
N THR A 89 -6.50 -2.87 17.26
CA THR A 89 -6.58 -3.88 18.31
C THR A 89 -5.89 -5.16 17.83
N PRO A 90 -5.06 -5.82 18.65
CA PRO A 90 -4.51 -7.11 18.30
C PRO A 90 -5.57 -8.16 18.01
N ASN A 91 -5.32 -8.99 17.00
CA ASN A 91 -6.18 -10.06 16.50
C ASN A 91 -7.50 -9.62 15.85
N GLU A 92 -7.75 -8.32 15.75
CA GLU A 92 -8.85 -7.78 14.95
C GLU A 92 -8.39 -7.57 13.51
N VAL A 93 -9.23 -7.97 12.55
CA VAL A 93 -8.93 -7.82 11.11
C VAL A 93 -9.55 -6.52 10.61
N TYR A 94 -8.75 -5.71 9.93
CA TYR A 94 -9.18 -4.46 9.31
C TYR A 94 -9.02 -4.54 7.79
N SER A 95 -10.09 -4.23 7.06
CA SER A 95 -10.00 -3.96 5.63
C SER A 95 -9.56 -2.52 5.42
N VAL A 96 -8.44 -2.33 4.72
CA VAL A 96 -7.83 -1.01 4.49
C VAL A 96 -7.50 -0.81 3.02
N ASP A 97 -7.67 0.43 2.56
CA ASP A 97 -7.34 0.85 1.19
C ASP A 97 -6.09 1.73 1.21
N VAL A 98 -4.98 1.22 0.70
CA VAL A 98 -3.72 1.97 0.59
C VAL A 98 -3.62 2.55 -0.81
N GLU A 99 -3.49 3.87 -0.89
CA GLU A 99 -3.28 4.56 -2.16
C GLU A 99 -1.81 4.47 -2.57
N LEU A 100 -1.56 4.06 -3.80
CA LEU A 100 -0.25 4.15 -4.44
C LEU A 100 -0.16 5.47 -5.20
N TRP A 101 1.02 6.09 -5.16
CA TRP A 101 1.28 7.34 -5.86
C TRP A 101 1.04 7.21 -7.37
N PRO A 102 0.59 8.29 -8.03
CA PRO A 102 0.38 8.27 -9.47
C PRO A 102 1.64 7.82 -10.21
N THR A 103 1.46 6.92 -11.18
CA THR A 103 2.54 6.38 -12.00
C THR A 103 2.05 6.13 -13.43
N ASN A 104 2.99 5.89 -14.34
CA ASN A 104 2.74 5.49 -15.72
C ASN A 104 3.82 4.50 -16.14
N VAL A 105 3.40 3.28 -16.46
CA VAL A 105 4.29 2.19 -16.87
C VAL A 105 3.65 1.43 -18.03
N VAL A 106 4.49 1.01 -18.98
CA VAL A 106 4.09 0.10 -20.06
C VAL A 106 4.61 -1.29 -19.71
N VAL A 107 3.70 -2.25 -19.55
CA VAL A 107 4.04 -3.64 -19.27
C VAL A 107 3.88 -4.44 -20.55
N GLN A 108 4.99 -4.93 -21.10
CA GLN A 108 5.00 -5.70 -22.34
C GLN A 108 4.67 -7.18 -22.09
N LYS A 109 4.42 -7.91 -23.18
CA LYS A 109 4.18 -9.36 -23.12
C LYS A 109 5.36 -10.07 -22.44
N GLY A 110 5.05 -10.87 -21.43
CA GLY A 110 6.04 -11.64 -20.66
C GLY A 110 6.58 -10.89 -19.44
N GLU A 111 6.36 -9.58 -19.35
CA GLU A 111 6.64 -8.80 -18.15
C GLU A 111 5.47 -8.92 -17.16
N ARG A 112 5.74 -8.61 -15.89
CA ARG A 112 4.74 -8.71 -14.81
C ARG A 112 4.91 -7.62 -13.77
N LEU A 113 3.83 -7.35 -13.06
CA LEU A 113 3.85 -6.50 -11.87
C LEU A 113 3.91 -7.36 -10.60
N SER A 114 4.71 -6.95 -9.62
CA SER A 114 4.77 -7.56 -8.28
C SER A 114 4.40 -6.53 -7.22
N LEU A 115 3.54 -6.91 -6.28
CA LEU A 115 3.19 -6.07 -5.14
C LEU A 115 3.92 -6.57 -3.89
N ASP A 116 4.83 -5.74 -3.38
CA ASP A 116 5.51 -6.01 -2.12
C ASP A 116 4.76 -5.29 -0.98
N VAL A 117 4.54 -6.01 0.13
CA VAL A 117 3.85 -5.50 1.32
C VAL A 117 4.74 -5.65 2.54
N SER A 118 4.99 -4.56 3.26
CA SER A 118 5.89 -4.54 4.42
C SER A 118 5.35 -3.70 5.58
N GLY A 119 5.82 -4.03 6.79
CA GLY A 119 5.61 -3.22 7.99
C GLY A 119 6.69 -2.16 8.22
N CYS A 120 7.69 -2.09 7.34
CA CYS A 120 8.78 -1.13 7.34
C CYS A 120 9.07 -0.66 5.92
N GLU A 121 9.87 0.40 5.82
CA GLU A 121 10.29 1.00 4.55
C GLU A 121 10.81 -0.05 3.54
N LEU A 122 10.43 0.12 2.27
CA LEU A 122 10.88 -0.68 1.13
C LEU A 122 11.92 0.12 0.30
N ALA A 123 12.57 -0.52 -0.67
CA ALA A 123 13.63 0.09 -1.47
C ALA A 123 13.20 1.39 -2.17
N GLY A 124 14.13 2.33 -2.37
CA GLY A 124 13.94 3.58 -3.15
C GLY A 124 13.40 4.78 -2.37
N SER A 125 13.47 4.76 -1.03
CA SER A 125 13.04 5.87 -0.16
C SER A 125 14.23 6.73 0.30
N GLY A 126 15.43 6.46 -0.23
CA GLY A 126 16.69 7.12 0.11
C GLY A 126 16.86 7.38 1.62
N LEU A 127 17.11 8.66 1.94
CA LEU A 127 17.28 9.16 3.30
C LEU A 127 15.95 9.44 4.02
N PHE A 128 14.81 9.41 3.32
CA PHE A 128 13.50 9.80 3.84
C PHE A 128 12.76 8.60 4.41
N GLN A 129 13.30 8.03 5.50
CA GLN A 129 12.73 6.85 6.14
C GLN A 129 11.72 7.20 7.23
N HIS A 130 10.74 6.32 7.36
CA HIS A 130 9.74 6.34 8.43
C HIS A 130 10.24 5.53 9.65
N ASN A 131 11.28 6.01 10.34
CA ASN A 131 11.95 5.26 11.42
C ASN A 131 12.24 6.07 12.70
N ASP A 132 11.75 7.32 12.80
CA ASP A 132 11.95 8.14 14.00
C ASP A 132 11.40 7.41 15.25
N PRO A 133 12.21 7.16 16.30
CA PRO A 133 11.80 6.38 17.46
C PRO A 133 10.79 7.09 18.36
N THR A 134 10.63 8.41 18.23
CA THR A 134 9.62 9.21 18.93
C THR A 134 8.25 9.00 18.30
N ASP A 135 8.15 8.97 16.97
CA ASP A 135 6.90 8.69 16.24
C ASP A 135 6.60 7.19 16.14
N ARG A 136 7.64 6.35 16.00
CA ARG A 136 7.54 4.89 15.83
C ARG A 136 8.28 4.11 16.93
N PRO A 137 7.91 4.30 18.20
CA PRO A 137 8.57 3.59 19.28
C PRO A 137 8.32 2.08 19.18
N GLU A 138 9.37 1.28 19.34
CA GLU A 138 9.29 -0.19 19.24
C GLU A 138 8.19 -0.79 20.13
N ARG A 139 7.95 -0.20 21.30
CA ARG A 139 6.92 -0.68 22.25
C ARG A 139 5.50 -0.70 21.66
N VAL A 140 5.23 0.15 20.67
CA VAL A 140 3.95 0.23 19.95
C VAL A 140 4.05 -0.47 18.58
N PHE A 141 5.23 -0.43 17.96
CA PHE A 141 5.44 -0.87 16.57
C PHE A 141 5.95 -2.29 16.35
N LYS A 142 6.71 -2.83 17.30
CA LYS A 142 7.24 -4.19 17.23
C LYS A 142 6.07 -5.15 17.44
N ARG A 143 5.79 -6.02 16.46
CA ARG A 143 4.65 -6.96 16.47
C ARG A 143 4.80 -7.98 15.35
N ASN A 144 3.85 -8.90 15.24
CA ASN A 144 3.66 -9.66 14.00
C ASN A 144 2.49 -9.04 13.25
N ASN A 145 2.70 -8.75 11.97
CA ASN A 145 1.67 -8.27 11.05
C ASN A 145 1.23 -9.44 10.17
N PHE A 146 -0.06 -9.49 9.82
CA PHE A 146 -0.64 -10.52 8.98
C PHE A 146 -1.44 -9.88 7.85
N VAL A 147 -1.37 -10.50 6.67
CA VAL A 147 -2.29 -10.26 5.56
C VAL A 147 -3.14 -11.53 5.42
N HIS A 148 -4.46 -11.38 5.44
CA HIS A 148 -5.40 -12.50 5.45
C HIS A 148 -5.92 -12.78 4.05
N PHE A 149 -5.90 -14.05 3.65
CA PHE A 149 -6.42 -14.54 2.38
C PHE A 149 -7.47 -15.63 2.63
N GLY A 150 -8.37 -15.84 1.66
CA GLY A 150 -9.40 -16.88 1.72
C GLY A 150 -10.81 -16.32 1.69
N ALA A 151 -11.80 -17.21 1.86
CA ALA A 151 -13.21 -16.83 1.86
C ALA A 151 -13.49 -15.78 2.95
N GLY A 152 -14.16 -14.68 2.57
CA GLY A 152 -14.45 -13.55 3.46
C GLY A 152 -13.41 -12.42 3.47
N TYR A 153 -12.20 -12.64 2.92
CA TYR A 153 -11.17 -11.60 2.82
C TYR A 153 -10.92 -11.21 1.36
N ASN A 154 -11.59 -10.15 0.92
CA ASN A 154 -11.41 -9.62 -0.42
C ASN A 154 -10.23 -8.64 -0.48
N ASN A 155 -9.09 -9.09 -1.00
CA ASN A 155 -7.92 -8.27 -1.27
C ASN A 155 -7.81 -8.04 -2.78
N TRP A 156 -7.53 -6.81 -3.20
CA TRP A 156 -7.41 -6.47 -4.62
C TRP A 156 -6.48 -5.28 -4.83
N ILE A 157 -6.03 -5.12 -6.07
CA ILE A 157 -5.39 -3.91 -6.57
C ILE A 157 -6.21 -3.34 -7.71
N SER A 158 -6.55 -2.06 -7.64
CA SER A 158 -7.21 -1.31 -8.71
C SER A 158 -6.14 -0.59 -9.50
N LEU A 159 -6.01 -0.92 -10.79
CA LEU A 159 -5.06 -0.31 -11.71
C LEU A 159 -5.81 0.47 -12.80
N PRO A 160 -5.40 1.70 -13.11
CA PRO A 160 -6.00 2.49 -14.19
C PRO A 160 -5.39 2.09 -15.54
N VAL A 161 -5.86 0.98 -16.10
CA VAL A 161 -5.39 0.49 -17.40
C VAL A 161 -5.90 1.43 -18.51
N ILE A 162 -4.97 1.93 -19.32
CA ILE A 162 -5.30 2.72 -20.53
C ILE A 162 -5.62 1.74 -21.66
N PRO A 163 -6.85 1.75 -22.22
CA PRO A 163 -7.21 0.86 -23.32
C PRO A 163 -6.41 1.17 -24.59
N ASN A 164 -6.06 0.13 -25.36
CA ASN A 164 -5.53 0.32 -26.71
C ASN A 164 -6.67 0.81 -27.63
N SER A 165 -6.56 2.03 -28.15
CA SER A 165 -7.60 2.68 -28.97
C SER A 165 -7.76 2.12 -30.40
N TYR A 166 -7.29 0.91 -30.70
CA TYR A 166 -7.26 0.36 -32.07
C TYR A 166 -8.39 -0.62 -32.43
N GLU A 167 -9.23 -1.07 -31.50
CA GLU A 167 -10.29 -2.07 -31.79
C GLU A 167 -11.58 -1.48 -32.39
N HIS A 168 -11.76 -0.15 -32.41
CA HIS A 168 -12.99 0.47 -32.93
C HIS A 168 -12.98 0.82 -34.42
N LEU A 169 -11.85 0.70 -35.13
CA LEU A 169 -11.73 1.12 -36.54
C LEU A 169 -11.83 -0.02 -37.57
N TYR A 170 -12.00 -1.28 -37.14
CA TYR A 170 -12.06 -2.44 -38.05
C TYR A 170 -13.28 -3.35 -37.88
N ASN A 171 -14.28 -2.95 -37.09
CA ASN A 171 -15.54 -3.69 -36.91
C ASN A 171 -16.79 -2.89 -37.37
N SER A 172 -16.65 -2.08 -38.43
CA SER A 172 -17.77 -1.41 -39.13
C SER A 172 -17.75 -1.72 -40.61
#